data_AF-D4E7M7-F1
#
_entry.id   AF-D4E7M7-F1
#
_cell.length_a   1.000
_cell.length_b   1.000
_cell.length_c   1.000
_cell.angle_alpha   90.00
_cell.angle_beta   90.00
_cell.angle_gamma   90.00
#
_symmetry.space_group_name_H-M   'P 1'
#
loop_
_entity.id
_entity.type
_entity.pdbx_description
1 polymer ?
#
loop_
_entity_poly.entity_id
_entity_poly.type
_entity_poly.pdbx_seq_one_letter_code
_entity_poly.pdbx_strand_id
1 'polypeptide(L)'
;MVDFVNLLSGKWAIPILYRLMIIDAPVRFGELQRAVAPIAQKELTRQLRQFEQRGLVTRHIYPQVPPRVEYQITELGKTLRPTLDSLADWMHRHAPQLIGADR
;
A
#
# COMPACT_ATOMS: atom_id res chain seq x y z
N MET A 1 -10.07 -3.09 16.54
CA MET A 1 -9.13 -4.14 16.07
C MET A 1 -9.58 -4.72 14.74
N VAL A 2 -10.84 -5.15 14.60
CA VAL A 2 -11.37 -5.71 13.34
C VAL A 2 -11.29 -4.73 12.17
N ASP A 3 -11.54 -3.44 12.38
CA ASP A 3 -11.50 -2.43 11.30
C ASP A 3 -10.10 -2.19 10.72
N PHE A 4 -9.07 -2.38 11.56
CA PHE A 4 -7.66 -2.32 11.18
C PHE A 4 -7.26 -3.59 10.41
N VAL A 5 -7.73 -4.76 10.85
CA VAL A 5 -7.56 -6.00 10.08
C VAL A 5 -8.24 -5.85 8.73
N ASN A 6 -9.47 -5.35 8.66
CA ASN A 6 -10.18 -5.11 7.40
C ASN A 6 -9.44 -4.11 6.49
N LEU A 7 -8.78 -3.10 7.07
CA LEU A 7 -7.95 -2.14 6.34
C LEU A 7 -6.75 -2.78 5.65
N LEU A 8 -6.00 -3.57 6.41
CA LEU A 8 -4.74 -4.16 5.97
C LEU A 8 -4.91 -5.58 5.43
N SER A 9 -6.14 -6.10 5.44
CA SER A 9 -6.45 -7.43 4.94
C SER A 9 -6.23 -7.53 3.44
N GLY A 10 -5.81 -8.72 3.03
CA GLY A 10 -5.57 -9.03 1.65
C GLY A 10 -4.13 -8.80 1.21
N LYS A 11 -3.79 -9.47 0.10
CA LYS A 11 -2.41 -9.60 -0.41
C LYS A 11 -1.73 -8.26 -0.72
N TRP A 12 -2.49 -7.20 -1.02
CA TRP A 12 -1.97 -6.00 -1.65
C TRP A 12 -1.99 -4.74 -0.80
N ALA A 13 -2.72 -4.73 0.33
CA ALA A 13 -2.87 -3.52 1.12
C ALA A 13 -1.54 -3.02 1.66
N ILE A 14 -0.78 -3.91 2.31
CA ILE A 14 0.54 -3.60 2.88
C ILE A 14 1.56 -3.25 1.78
N PRO A 15 1.75 -4.03 0.69
CA PRO A 15 2.69 -3.67 -0.38
C PRO A 15 2.44 -2.30 -1.01
N ILE A 16 1.18 -1.91 -1.22
CA ILE A 16 0.85 -0.59 -1.79
C ILE A 16 1.23 0.52 -0.83
N LEU A 17 0.79 0.44 0.43
CA LEU A 17 1.09 1.46 1.44
C LEU A 17 2.59 1.59 1.68
N TYR A 18 3.29 0.47 1.84
CA TYR A 18 4.74 0.46 2.04
C TYR A 18 5.48 1.07 0.84
N ARG A 19 5.02 0.80 -0.39
CA ARG A 19 5.62 1.39 -1.58
C ARG A 19 5.40 2.90 -1.65
N LEU A 20 4.20 3.39 -1.30
CA LEU A 20 3.90 4.82 -1.23
C LEU A 20 4.74 5.52 -0.14
N MET A 21 4.98 4.87 1.00
CA MET A 21 5.87 5.37 2.06
C MET A 21 7.33 5.45 1.61
N ILE A 22 7.82 4.50 0.83
CA ILE A 22 9.20 4.52 0.29
C ILE A 22 9.37 5.63 -0.74
N ILE A 23 8.39 5.81 -1.63
CA ILE A 23 8.45 6.84 -2.67
C ILE A 23 8.41 8.24 -2.05
N ASP A 24 7.55 8.43 -1.02
CA ASP A 24 7.32 9.68 -0.29
C ASP A 24 7.17 10.93 -1.19
N ALA A 25 6.58 10.74 -2.35
CA ALA A 25 6.35 11.76 -3.36
C ALA A 25 5.10 11.39 -4.17
N PRO A 26 4.46 12.36 -4.87
CA PRO A 26 3.38 12.07 -5.79
C PRO A 26 3.80 11.07 -6.86
N VAL A 27 3.03 9.98 -7.04
CA VAL A 27 3.30 8.93 -8.04
C VAL A 27 2.10 8.68 -8.92
N ARG A 28 2.34 8.46 -10.22
CA ARG A 28 1.27 8.13 -11.17
C ARG A 28 0.79 6.70 -10.99
N PHE A 29 -0.47 6.44 -11.34
CA PHE A 29 -1.07 5.10 -11.25
C PHE A 29 -0.20 4.01 -11.91
N GLY A 30 0.23 4.23 -13.16
CA GLY A 30 1.00 3.22 -13.91
C GLY A 30 2.41 3.01 -13.37
N GLU A 31 3.00 4.01 -12.72
CA GLU A 31 4.29 3.86 -12.03
C GLU A 31 4.10 3.03 -10.77
N LEU A 32 3.11 3.36 -9.94
CA LEU A 32 2.78 2.60 -8.75
C LEU A 32 2.40 1.15 -9.09
N GLN A 33 1.61 0.92 -10.14
CA GLN A 33 1.24 -0.43 -10.57
C GLN A 33 2.48 -1.28 -10.94
N ARG A 34 3.42 -0.71 -11.71
CA ARG A 34 4.69 -1.39 -12.02
C ARG A 34 5.51 -1.64 -10.76
N ALA A 35 5.51 -0.68 -9.84
CA ALA A 35 6.26 -0.75 -8.61
C ALA A 35 5.72 -1.79 -7.60
N VAL A 36 4.46 -2.22 -7.76
CA VAL A 36 3.75 -3.21 -6.92
C VAL A 36 3.27 -4.41 -7.77
N ALA A 37 3.88 -4.65 -8.93
CA ALA A 37 3.56 -5.80 -9.77
C ALA A 37 3.75 -7.13 -9.00
N PRO A 38 2.98 -8.20 -9.30
CA PRO A 38 2.01 -8.36 -10.40
C PRO A 38 0.55 -7.95 -10.07
N ILE A 39 0.31 -6.87 -9.31
CA ILE A 39 -1.06 -6.43 -8.99
C ILE A 39 -1.90 -6.10 -10.24
N ALA A 40 -3.15 -6.57 -10.25
CA ALA A 40 -4.12 -6.22 -11.27
C ALA A 40 -4.61 -4.77 -11.11
N GLN A 41 -4.85 -4.07 -12.23
CA GLN A 41 -5.32 -2.68 -12.24
C GLN A 41 -6.59 -2.46 -11.39
N LYS A 42 -7.57 -3.37 -11.52
CA LYS A 42 -8.82 -3.32 -10.75
C LYS A 42 -8.56 -3.39 -9.25
N GLU A 43 -7.61 -4.21 -8.83
CA GLU A 43 -7.26 -4.38 -7.42
C GLU A 43 -6.53 -3.16 -6.87
N LEU A 44 -5.54 -2.63 -7.60
CA LEU A 44 -4.86 -1.39 -7.21
C LEU A 44 -5.85 -0.22 -7.09
N THR A 45 -6.80 -0.11 -8.02
CA THR A 45 -7.84 0.93 -7.99
C THR A 45 -8.72 0.80 -6.75
N ARG A 46 -9.14 -0.43 -6.40
CA ARG A 46 -9.94 -0.70 -5.21
C ARG A 46 -9.20 -0.30 -3.93
N GLN A 47 -7.94 -0.71 -3.79
CA GLN A 47 -7.11 -0.42 -2.62
C GLN A 47 -6.86 1.09 -2.47
N LEU A 48 -6.47 1.79 -3.54
CA LEU A 48 -6.24 3.24 -3.49
C LEU A 48 -7.49 4.02 -3.07
N ARG A 49 -8.67 3.64 -3.57
CA ARG A 49 -9.95 4.24 -3.14
C ARG A 49 -10.23 4.03 -1.66
N GLN A 50 -9.96 2.83 -1.15
CA GLN A 50 -10.14 2.52 0.28
C GLN A 50 -9.18 3.33 1.16
N PHE A 51 -7.92 3.48 0.73
CA PHE A 51 -6.94 4.29 1.44
C PHE A 51 -7.25 5.78 1.40
N GLU A 52 -7.76 6.28 0.27
CA GLU A 52 -8.25 7.65 0.12
C GLU A 52 -9.42 7.93 1.08
N GLN A 53 -10.43 7.05 1.10
CA GLN A 53 -11.57 7.16 2.02
C GLN A 53 -11.17 7.16 3.50
N ARG A 54 -10.05 6.53 3.84
CA ARG A 54 -9.52 6.44 5.20
C ARG A 54 -8.44 7.49 5.51
N GLY A 55 -8.15 8.39 4.56
CA GLY A 55 -7.17 9.46 4.75
C GLY A 55 -5.70 8.99 4.82
N LEU A 56 -5.38 7.79 4.33
CA LEU A 56 -4.01 7.25 4.30
C LEU A 56 -3.26 7.67 3.03
N VAL A 57 -4.00 7.94 1.96
CA VAL A 57 -3.46 8.32 0.65
C VAL A 57 -4.25 9.50 0.13
N THR A 58 -3.58 10.52 -0.39
CA THR A 58 -4.24 11.59 -1.15
C THR A 58 -4.22 11.28 -2.64
N ARG A 59 -5.30 11.62 -3.32
CA ARG A 59 -5.39 11.60 -4.79
C ARG A 59 -5.47 13.03 -5.30
N HIS A 60 -4.51 13.42 -6.14
CA HIS A 60 -4.51 14.74 -6.78
C HIS A 60 -4.80 14.61 -8.27
N ILE A 61 -5.72 15.42 -8.78
CA ILE A 61 -6.06 15.50 -10.20
C ILE A 61 -5.48 16.80 -10.75
N TYR A 62 -4.64 16.69 -11.78
CA TYR A 62 -4.11 17.84 -12.51
C TYR A 62 -4.96 18.05 -13.77
N PRO A 63 -5.72 19.17 -13.86
CA PRO A 63 -6.51 19.50 -15.04
C PRO A 63 -5.60 20.05 -16.14
N GLN A 64 -4.95 19.13 -16.85
CA GLN A 64 -4.08 19.41 -18.00
C GLN A 64 -4.42 18.44 -19.13
N VAL A 65 -3.85 18.65 -20.32
CA VAL A 65 -4.00 17.73 -21.46
C VAL A 65 -2.68 16.98 -21.69
N PRO A 66 -2.65 15.64 -21.60
CA PRO A 66 -3.70 14.74 -21.09
C PRO A 66 -3.85 14.83 -19.56
N PRO A 67 -5.04 14.54 -19.00
CA PRO A 67 -5.28 14.63 -17.55
C PRO A 67 -4.36 13.69 -16.79
N ARG A 68 -3.79 14.18 -15.68
CA ARG A 68 -2.86 13.42 -14.83
C ARG A 68 -3.48 13.23 -13.45
N VAL A 69 -3.30 12.03 -12.89
CA VAL A 69 -3.69 11.70 -11.52
C VAL A 69 -2.49 11.15 -10.79
N GLU A 70 -2.23 11.67 -9.61
CA GLU A 70 -1.16 11.20 -8.72
C GLU A 70 -1.70 10.80 -7.36
N TYR A 71 -1.00 9.85 -6.75
CA TYR A 71 -1.27 9.34 -5.42
C TYR A 71 -0.06 9.61 -4.54
N GLN A 72 -0.29 9.97 -3.27
CA GLN A 72 0.77 10.19 -2.31
C GLN A 72 0.33 9.70 -0.93
N ILE A 73 1.25 9.13 -0.16
CA ILE A 73 0.99 8.79 1.24
C ILE A 73 0.72 10.06 2.04
N THR A 74 -0.22 10.03 2.97
CA THR A 74 -0.46 11.15 3.89
C THR A 74 0.45 11.05 5.11
N GLU A 75 0.55 12.12 5.90
CA GLU A 75 1.24 12.08 7.19
C GLU A 75 0.62 11.03 8.14
N LEU A 76 -0.71 10.91 8.17
CA LEU A 76 -1.39 9.82 8.89
C LEU A 76 -0.95 8.45 8.37
N GLY A 77 -0.90 8.27 7.05
CA GLY A 77 -0.43 7.03 6.42
C GLY A 77 0.99 6.67 6.88
N LYS A 78 1.91 7.63 6.90
CA LYS A 78 3.30 7.43 7.35
C LYS A 78 3.40 6.90 8.79
N THR A 79 2.48 7.28 9.68
CA THR A 79 2.47 6.77 11.06
C THR A 79 2.27 5.25 11.16
N LEU A 80 1.78 4.58 10.10
CA LEU A 80 1.67 3.13 10.06
C LEU A 80 3.01 2.42 9.84
N ARG A 81 4.04 3.12 9.35
CA ARG A 81 5.33 2.51 8.99
C ARG A 81 5.96 1.71 10.14
N PRO A 82 6.11 2.22 11.38
CA PRO A 82 6.71 1.46 12.46
C PRO A 82 5.93 0.17 12.78
N THR A 83 4.61 0.19 12.64
CA THR A 83 3.75 -0.98 12.85
C THR A 83 3.97 -2.03 11.77
N LEU A 84 4.08 -1.61 10.50
CA LEU A 84 4.37 -2.51 9.38
C LEU A 84 5.78 -3.08 9.48
N ASP A 85 6.76 -2.27 9.88
CA ASP A 85 8.15 -2.69 10.10
C ASP A 85 8.21 -3.74 11.22
N SER A 86 7.48 -3.52 12.32
CA SER A 86 7.39 -4.51 13.40
C SER A 86 6.76 -5.83 12.96
N LEU A 87 5.76 -5.80 12.08
CA LEU A 87 5.15 -7.02 11.51
C LEU A 87 6.12 -7.74 10.56
N ALA A 88 6.84 -6.99 9.72
CA ALA A 88 7.87 -7.52 8.84
C ALA A 88 9.02 -8.15 9.62
N ASP A 89 9.45 -7.53 10.72
CA ASP A 89 10.50 -8.05 11.60
C ASP A 89 10.06 -9.32 12.33
N TRP A 90 8.80 -9.38 12.76
CA TRP A 90 8.24 -10.59 13.34
C TRP A 90 8.20 -11.72 12.31
N MET A 91 7.72 -11.44 11.09
CA MET A 91 7.73 -12.41 10.00
C MET A 91 9.15 -12.87 9.64
N HIS A 92 10.14 -11.99 9.58
CA HIS A 92 11.53 -12.41 9.31
C HIS A 92 12.07 -13.34 10.39
N ARG A 93 11.77 -13.05 11.67
CA ARG A 93 12.20 -13.88 12.79
C ARG A 93 11.49 -15.24 12.84
N HIS A 94 10.23 -15.29 12.41
CA HIS A 94 9.35 -16.44 12.58
C HIS A 94 8.99 -17.19 11.28
N ALA A 95 9.40 -16.67 10.13
CA ALA A 95 9.15 -17.29 8.82
C ALA A 95 9.65 -18.73 8.74
N PRO A 96 10.86 -19.08 9.24
CA PRO A 96 11.32 -20.47 9.21
C PRO A 96 10.37 -21.44 9.94
N GLN A 97 9.71 -21.01 11.01
CA GLN A 97 8.76 -21.83 11.78
C GLN A 97 7.36 -21.87 11.14
N LEU A 98 7.00 -20.84 10.37
CA LEU A 98 5.68 -20.72 9.73
C LEU A 98 5.65 -21.33 8.33
N ILE A 99 6.77 -21.26 7.62
CA ILE A 99 6.94 -21.70 6.22
C ILE A 99 7.68 -23.06 6.18
N GLY A 100 8.17 -23.55 7.32
CA GLY A 100 8.84 -24.84 7.47
C GLY A 100 7.92 -26.02 7.72
N ALA A 101 7.30 -26.53 6.65
CA ALA A 101 7.22 -27.96 6.31
C ALA A 101 6.58 -28.08 4.92
N ASP A 102 7.36 -27.86 3.86
CA ASP A 102 7.01 -28.47 2.57
C ASP A 102 6.91 -30.00 2.79
N ARG A 103 5.69 -30.50 2.66
CA ARG A 103 5.41 -31.80 2.04
C ARG A 103 4.89 -31.53 0.65
#